data_AF-A0A1G2KWX2-F1
#
_entry.id   AF-A0A1G2KWX2-F1
#
_cell.length_a   1.000
_cell.length_b   1.000
_cell.length_c   1.000
_cell.angle_alpha   90.00
_cell.angle_beta   90.00
_cell.angle_gamma   90.00
#
_symmetry.space_group_name_H-M   'P 1'
#
loop_
_entity.id
_entity.type
_entity.pdbx_description
1 polymer ?
#
loop_
_entity_poly.entity_id
_entity_poly.type
_entity_poly.pdbx_seq_one_letter_code
_entity_poly.pdbx_strand_id
1 'polypeptide(L)'
;MPTFGDLRLRIIRRSRAKDHFEFIALSDVHRDFWNKMNAVEYRRGYRPGEYERPGSPALCEMELLTKEEMRGWMEEFESFHTKK
;
A
#
# COMPACT_ATOMS: atom_id res chain seq x y z
N MET A 1 -7.09 4.97 -12.33
CA MET A 1 -6.16 5.64 -11.40
C MET A 1 -5.44 4.58 -10.58
N PRO A 2 -4.19 4.79 -10.13
CA PRO A 2 -3.48 3.78 -9.33
C PRO A 2 -4.23 3.53 -8.00
N THR A 3 -4.21 2.28 -7.54
CA THR A 3 -4.83 1.85 -6.28
C THR A 3 -3.78 1.60 -5.20
N PHE A 4 -4.19 1.51 -3.94
CA PHE A 4 -3.32 1.01 -2.88
C PHE A 4 -2.90 -0.46 -3.11
N GLY A 5 -3.72 -1.26 -3.80
CA GLY A 5 -3.33 -2.60 -4.26
C GLY A 5 -2.13 -2.57 -5.22
N ASP A 6 -2.15 -1.67 -6.21
CA ASP A 6 -1.02 -1.48 -7.14
C ASP A 6 0.25 -1.04 -6.40
N LEU A 7 0.10 -0.10 -5.45
CA LEU A 7 1.19 0.38 -4.61
C LEU A 7 1.83 -0.76 -3.81
N ARG A 8 1.03 -1.52 -3.08
CA ARG A 8 1.47 -2.67 -2.28
C ARG A 8 2.20 -3.72 -3.11
N LEU A 9 1.66 -4.08 -4.28
CA LEU A 9 2.28 -5.04 -5.19
C LEU A 9 3.66 -4.55 -5.67
N ARG A 10 3.79 -3.26 -5.98
CA ARG A 10 5.08 -2.68 -6.39
C ARG A 10 6.10 -2.70 -5.26
N ILE A 11 5.70 -2.32 -4.05
CA ILE A 11 6.57 -2.30 -2.88
C ILE A 11 7.08 -3.71 -2.55
N ILE A 12 6.19 -4.70 -2.47
CA ILE A 12 6.57 -6.11 -2.20
C ILE A 12 7.57 -6.61 -3.25
N ARG A 13 7.30 -6.36 -4.54
CA ARG A 13 8.21 -6.75 -5.63
C ARG A 13 9.57 -6.06 -5.50
N ARG A 14 9.59 -4.78 -5.12
CA ARG A 14 10.83 -3.99 -5.03
C ARG A 14 11.67 -4.35 -3.81
N SER A 15 11.04 -4.72 -2.71
CA SER A 15 11.70 -5.21 -1.48
C SER A 15 12.18 -6.66 -1.59
N ARG A 16 11.87 -7.37 -2.70
CA ARG A 16 12.12 -8.80 -2.89
C ARG A 16 11.42 -9.72 -1.87
N ALA A 17 10.38 -9.24 -1.21
CA ALA A 17 9.52 -10.07 -0.39
C ALA A 17 8.55 -10.87 -1.28
N LYS A 18 8.13 -12.06 -0.85
CA LYS A 18 7.14 -12.85 -1.57
C LYS A 18 5.72 -12.37 -1.32
N ASP A 19 5.46 -11.89 -0.12
CA ASP A 19 4.16 -11.41 0.32
C ASP A 19 4.31 -10.29 1.37
N HIS A 20 3.18 -9.84 1.91
CA HIS A 20 3.16 -8.79 2.90
C HIS A 20 3.66 -9.25 4.28
N PHE A 21 3.57 -10.54 4.63
CA PHE A 21 4.09 -11.05 5.90
C PHE A 21 5.63 -11.03 5.90
N GLU A 22 6.26 -11.47 4.80
CA GLU A 22 7.71 -11.33 4.64
C GLU A 22 8.11 -9.84 4.62
N PHE A 23 7.34 -8.96 3.96
CA PHE A 23 7.62 -7.53 3.92
C PHE A 23 7.64 -6.87 5.31
N ILE A 24 6.58 -7.04 6.11
CA ILE A 24 6.49 -6.43 7.45
C ILE A 24 7.51 -7.00 8.44
N ALA A 25 8.08 -8.17 8.14
CA ALA A 25 9.11 -8.81 8.94
C ALA A 25 10.53 -8.29 8.60
N LEU A 26 10.72 -7.54 7.50
CA LEU A 26 12.04 -7.03 7.11
C LEU A 26 12.64 -6.08 8.15
N SER A 27 11.84 -5.14 8.67
CA SER A 27 12.18 -4.28 9.81
C SER A 27 10.95 -3.54 10.33
N ASP A 28 11.08 -2.89 11.50
CA ASP A 28 10.02 -2.05 12.08
C ASP A 28 9.57 -0.93 11.14
N VAL A 29 10.51 -0.31 10.41
CA VAL A 29 10.18 0.74 9.42
C VAL A 29 9.27 0.21 8.31
N HIS A 30 9.48 -1.01 7.83
CA HIS A 30 8.62 -1.63 6.80
C HIS A 30 7.21 -1.92 7.35
N ARG A 31 7.14 -2.40 8.60
CA ARG A 31 5.87 -2.65 9.30
C ARG A 31 5.07 -1.37 9.50
N ASP A 32 5.71 -0.32 10.00
CA ASP A 32 5.08 0.97 10.25
C ASP A 32 4.57 1.59 8.95
N PHE A 33 5.37 1.50 7.89
CA PHE A 33 4.98 1.95 6.56
C PHE A 33 3.76 1.19 6.01
N TRP A 34 3.74 -0.14 6.16
CA TRP A 34 2.61 -0.97 5.77
C TRP A 34 1.33 -0.60 6.53
N ASN A 35 1.44 -0.42 7.85
CA ASN A 35 0.34 -0.01 8.71
C ASN A 35 -0.18 1.39 8.35
N LYS A 36 0.73 2.32 8.03
CA LYS A 36 0.38 3.67 7.57
C LYS A 36 -0.44 3.61 6.27
N MET A 37 -0.03 2.79 5.29
CA MET A 37 -0.81 2.59 4.06
C MET A 37 -2.21 2.04 4.36
N ASN A 38 -2.31 1.01 5.20
CA ASN A 38 -3.60 0.41 5.58
C ASN A 38 -4.52 1.44 6.26
N ALA A 39 -3.98 2.28 7.15
CA ALA A 39 -4.75 3.31 7.83
C ALA A 39 -5.25 4.42 6.89
N VAL A 40 -4.45 4.80 5.88
CA VAL A 40 -4.89 5.78 4.87
C VAL A 40 -5.95 5.18 3.96
N GLU A 41 -5.74 3.96 3.46
CA GLU A 41 -6.72 3.26 2.61
C GLU A 41 -8.06 3.08 3.33
N TYR A 42 -8.04 2.67 4.61
CA TYR A 42 -9.25 2.53 5.42
C TYR A 42 -10.00 3.86 5.59
N ARG A 43 -9.29 4.97 5.85
CA ARG A 43 -9.89 6.30 5.95
C ARG A 43 -10.53 6.79 4.65
N ARG A 44 -10.09 6.27 3.50
CA ARG A 44 -10.68 6.56 2.18
C ARG A 44 -11.86 5.66 1.81
N GLY A 45 -12.37 4.90 2.79
CA GLY A 45 -13.58 4.10 2.64
C GLY A 45 -13.33 2.62 2.40
N TYR A 46 -12.09 2.15 2.37
CA TYR A 46 -11.83 0.72 2.27
C TYR A 46 -12.33 -0.02 3.51
N ARG A 47 -13.13 -1.07 3.31
CA ARG A 47 -13.49 -2.01 4.37
C ARG A 47 -12.85 -3.39 4.11
N PRO A 48 -12.20 -4.00 5.13
CA PRO A 48 -11.64 -5.34 4.98
C PRO A 48 -12.67 -6.35 4.45
N GLY A 49 -12.29 -7.12 3.42
CA GLY A 49 -13.14 -8.15 2.80
C GLY A 49 -14.07 -7.64 1.69
N GLU A 50 -14.07 -6.34 1.37
CA GLU A 50 -14.89 -5.82 0.25
C GLU A 50 -14.33 -6.17 -1.13
N TYR A 51 -13.02 -6.40 -1.26
CA TYR A 51 -12.41 -6.90 -2.50
C TYR A 51 -12.88 -8.32 -2.88
N GLU A 52 -13.47 -9.06 -1.94
CA GLU A 52 -13.90 -10.45 -2.12
C GLU A 52 -15.40 -10.59 -2.43
N ARG A 53 -16.16 -9.48 -2.38
CA ARG A 53 -17.61 -9.48 -2.59
C ARG A 53 -17.97 -8.98 -4.00
N PRO A 54 -18.54 -9.84 -4.86
CA PRO A 54 -19.01 -9.44 -6.19
C PRO A 54 -20.04 -8.31 -6.09
N GLY A 55 -19.85 -7.24 -6.87
CA GLY A 55 -20.78 -6.09 -6.89
C GLY A 55 -20.55 -5.04 -5.81
N SER A 56 -19.47 -5.15 -5.02
CA SER A 56 -19.09 -4.07 -4.09
C SER A 56 -18.64 -2.84 -4.87
N PRO A 57 -19.29 -1.68 -4.72
CA PRO A 57 -18.89 -0.41 -5.35
C PRO A 57 -17.52 0.10 -4.87
N ALA A 58 -16.90 -0.57 -3.90
CA ALA A 58 -15.75 -0.12 -3.15
C ALA A 58 -14.64 0.47 -4.04
N LEU A 59 -14.23 -0.19 -5.13
CA LEU A 59 -13.19 0.35 -6.00
C LEU A 59 -13.61 1.56 -6.85
N CYS A 60 -14.90 1.68 -7.19
CA CYS A 60 -15.43 2.77 -8.01
C CYS A 60 -15.77 4.01 -7.18
N GLU A 61 -16.13 3.83 -5.91
CA GLU A 61 -16.51 4.90 -4.97
C GLU A 61 -15.36 5.32 -4.04
N MET A 62 -14.32 4.51 -3.90
CA MET A 62 -13.13 4.88 -3.11
C MET A 62 -12.33 5.99 -3.79
N GLU A 63 -11.89 6.95 -2.98
CA GLU A 63 -10.90 7.94 -3.41
C GLU A 63 -9.55 7.24 -3.65
N LEU A 64 -9.30 6.89 -4.91
CA LEU A 64 -8.07 6.22 -5.34
C LEU A 64 -6.86 7.16 -5.23
N LEU A 65 -5.65 6.60 -5.38
CA LEU A 65 -4.43 7.39 -5.34
C LEU A 65 -4.34 8.27 -6.59
N THR A 66 -3.94 9.53 -6.39
CA THR A 66 -3.45 10.34 -7.51
C THR A 66 -2.06 9.84 -7.95
N LYS A 67 -1.60 10.27 -9.13
CA LYS A 67 -0.24 9.96 -9.58
C LYS A 67 0.83 10.55 -8.66
N GLU A 68 0.57 11.71 -8.07
CA GLU A 68 1.50 12.39 -7.17
C GLU A 68 1.60 11.68 -5.83
N GLU A 69 0.47 11.22 -5.30
CA GLU A 69 0.44 10.40 -4.08
C GLU A 69 1.20 9.09 -4.29
N MET A 70 0.94 8.40 -5.41
CA MET A 70 1.66 7.19 -5.77
C MET A 70 3.17 7.41 -5.80
N ARG A 71 3.64 8.53 -6.38
CA ARG A 71 5.05 8.89 -6.41
C ARG A 71 5.59 9.14 -5.00
N GLY A 72 4.90 9.94 -4.18
CA GLY A 72 5.32 10.25 -2.82
C GLY A 72 5.45 9.02 -1.93
N TRP A 73 4.53 8.05 -2.06
CA TRP A 73 4.64 6.77 -1.35
C TRP A 73 5.85 5.95 -1.78
N MET A 74 6.14 5.90 -3.08
CA MET A 74 7.32 5.18 -3.58
C MET A 74 8.63 5.86 -3.14
N GLU A 75 8.69 7.19 -3.16
CA GLU A 75 9.85 7.96 -2.66
C GLU A 75 10.08 7.74 -1.16
N GLU A 76 9.00 7.74 -0.35
CA GLU A 76 9.08 7.40 1.08
C GLU A 76 9.64 5.99 1.28
N PHE A 77 9.16 5.00 0.53
CA PHE A 77 9.69 3.63 0.58
C PHE A 77 11.16 3.55 0.16
N GLU A 78 11.55 4.20 -0.93
CA GLU A 78 12.93 4.20 -1.42
C GLU A 78 13.90 4.85 -0.43
N SER A 79 13.41 5.77 0.40
CA SER A 79 14.20 6.40 1.47
C SER A 79 14.70 5.42 2.55
N PHE A 80 14.11 4.23 2.65
CA PHE A 80 14.54 3.20 3.61
C PHE A 80 15.94 2.67 3.28
N HIS A 81 16.36 2.77 2.01
CA HIS A 81 17.62 2.24 1.52
C HIS A 81 18.73 3.28 1.40
N THR A 82 18.40 4.57 1.48
CA THR A 82 19.37 5.69 1.32
C THR A 82 19.91 6.24 2.64
N LYS A 83 19.41 5.79 3.80
CA LYS A 83 20.03 6.08 5.10
C LYS A 83 21.11 5.03 5.42
N LYS A 84 22.29 5.19 4.82
CA LYS A 84 23.55 4.63 5.29
C LYS A 84 24.50 5.77 5.63
#